data_AF-A0A7Z7CAK0-F1
#
_entry.id   AF-A0A7Z7CAK0-F1
#
_cell.length_a   1.000
_cell.length_b   1.000
_cell.length_c   1.000
_cell.angle_alpha   90.00
_cell.angle_beta   90.00
_cell.angle_gamma   90.00
#
_symmetry.space_group_name_H-M   'P 1'
#
loop_
_entity.id
_entity.type
_entity.pdbx_description
1 polymer ?
#
loop_
_entity_poly.entity_id
_entity_poly.type
_entity_poly.pdbx_seq_one_letter_code
_entity_poly.pdbx_strand_id
1 'polypeptide(L)'
;MLKAKTRFASLVMACTMVFSVVGMVFQPAAKVSAADASGTTASISDILKNQHPDGGWKKDYKETSGEWAKSTIDNKATYSEIRRLAKEFKKTNDPRYSAAAIKGINFLLNMQYSNGGWPQVYQSSGYHKHITFNDDAMINVMYMLDEVGARKGDFSFIDSSLADRSKKSVAKGVEAILNTQVVANGKLTAWGQQHDSSTLKPAGARIYEVPSLSAGESSTIVKFLKTRPANSKITASIKAAEAWFNKVKITGYKYVRENGDSQLIADSGAAPIWARFYEIGTDKPIFVGRDGVVKYKLSDIDKERRGGYAWYGNWPSKI
;
A
#
# COMPACT_ATOMS: atom_id res chain seq x y z
N MET A 1 47.97 65.67 51.69
CA MET A 1 46.77 66.48 51.32
C MET A 1 45.74 65.50 50.78
N LEU A 2 44.81 65.06 51.61
CA LEU A 2 43.40 65.51 51.74
C LEU A 2 42.46 64.82 50.73
N LYS A 3 41.51 64.05 51.30
CA LYS A 3 40.05 63.96 51.02
C LYS A 3 39.59 63.67 49.57
N ALA A 4 38.45 63.07 49.25
CA ALA A 4 37.36 62.33 49.89
C ALA A 4 36.29 62.16 48.77
N LYS A 5 35.49 61.06 48.78
CA LYS A 5 34.06 60.90 48.38
C LYS A 5 33.51 61.78 47.22
N THR A 6 32.67 61.26 46.30
CA THR A 6 31.21 61.10 46.50
C THR A 6 30.56 60.28 45.36
N ARG A 7 29.40 59.69 45.70
CA ARG A 7 28.44 58.81 44.97
C ARG A 7 27.69 59.48 43.81
N PHE A 8 27.03 58.65 42.98
CA PHE A 8 25.71 58.74 42.27
C PHE A 8 25.85 57.84 41.00
N ALA A 9 24.93 57.01 40.50
CA ALA A 9 23.59 56.56 40.86
C ALA A 9 23.26 55.29 40.05
N SER A 10 22.22 54.60 40.50
CA SER A 10 21.64 53.34 40.01
C SER A 10 21.24 53.33 38.53
N LEU A 11 21.44 52.18 37.87
CA LEU A 11 20.50 51.67 36.88
C LEU A 11 20.39 50.14 37.00
N VAL A 12 19.33 49.69 37.66
CA VAL A 12 18.90 48.29 37.69
C VAL A 12 18.23 48.02 36.35
N MET A 13 18.87 47.21 35.50
CA MET A 13 18.21 46.67 34.31
C MET A 13 17.53 45.36 34.71
N ALA A 14 16.25 45.45 35.04
CA ALA A 14 15.38 44.30 35.22
C ALA A 14 15.11 43.67 33.84
N CYS A 15 15.75 42.55 33.53
CA CYS A 15 15.32 41.67 32.44
C CYS A 15 14.09 40.89 32.91
N THR A 16 12.91 41.42 32.61
CA THR A 16 11.64 40.69 32.66
C THR A 16 11.72 39.54 31.64
N MET A 17 11.94 38.31 32.11
CA MET A 17 11.65 37.12 31.33
C MET A 17 10.13 37.03 31.15
N VAL A 18 9.64 37.46 29.99
CA VAL A 18 8.29 37.15 29.55
C VAL A 18 8.28 35.66 29.19
N PHE A 19 7.65 34.85 30.04
CA PHE A 19 7.24 33.49 29.66
C PHE A 19 6.16 33.61 28.58
N SER A 20 6.57 33.63 27.32
CA SER A 20 5.67 33.33 26.22
C SER A 20 5.36 31.85 26.28
N VAL A 21 4.24 31.51 26.93
CA VAL A 21 3.59 30.21 26.82
C VAL A 21 3.13 30.09 25.37
N VAL A 22 4.02 29.62 24.50
CA VAL A 22 3.63 29.14 23.17
C VAL A 22 2.83 27.88 23.44
N GLY A 23 1.50 28.01 23.30
CA GLY A 23 0.61 26.86 23.30
C GLY A 23 1.15 25.84 22.30
N MET A 24 1.60 24.69 22.81
CA MET A 24 1.74 23.50 21.99
C MET A 24 0.33 23.19 21.48
N VAL A 25 0.03 23.67 20.28
CA VAL A 25 -1.07 23.14 19.49
C VAL A 25 -0.70 21.70 19.21
N PHE A 26 -1.26 20.80 20.01
CA PHE A 26 -1.24 19.37 19.73
C PHE A 26 -1.88 19.19 18.36
N GLN A 27 -1.06 19.04 17.32
CA GLN A 27 -1.55 18.51 16.06
C GLN A 27 -2.01 17.07 16.35
N PRO A 28 -3.28 16.73 16.06
CA PRO A 28 -3.70 15.34 16.15
C PRO A 28 -2.76 14.54 15.25
N ALA A 29 -2.15 13.50 15.81
CA ALA A 29 -1.29 12.59 15.05
C ALA A 29 -2.07 12.13 13.82
N ALA A 30 -1.71 12.66 12.66
CA ALA A 30 -2.36 12.32 11.41
C ALA A 30 -2.29 10.80 11.28
N LYS A 31 -3.39 10.18 10.84
CA LYS A 31 -3.37 8.78 10.41
C LYS A 31 -2.28 8.67 9.36
N VAL A 32 -1.13 8.10 9.71
CA VAL A 32 -0.05 7.82 8.75
C VAL A 32 -0.53 6.62 7.92
N SER A 33 -1.42 6.90 6.97
CA SER A 33 -1.52 6.15 5.73
C SER A 33 -0.41 6.68 4.83
N ALA A 34 0.20 5.82 4.02
CA ALA A 34 1.00 6.34 2.91
C ALA A 34 0.11 7.27 2.07
N ALA A 35 0.64 8.43 1.69
CA ALA A 35 -0.11 9.39 0.88
C ALA A 35 -0.33 8.79 -0.52
N ASP A 36 -1.54 8.93 -1.03
CA ASP A 36 -1.89 8.55 -2.40
C ASP A 36 -0.98 9.28 -3.41
N ALA A 37 -0.75 8.65 -4.56
CA ALA A 37 0.07 9.20 -5.64
C ALA A 37 -0.47 10.56 -6.12
N SER A 38 0.43 11.43 -6.59
CA SER A 38 0.11 12.77 -7.11
C SER A 38 -1.02 12.75 -8.13
N GLY A 39 -1.04 11.76 -9.03
CA GLY A 39 -2.06 11.64 -10.06
C GLY A 39 -3.47 11.37 -9.56
N THR A 40 -3.66 11.04 -8.28
CA THR A 40 -5.01 10.95 -7.68
C THR A 40 -5.69 12.30 -7.52
N THR A 41 -4.92 13.39 -7.36
CA THR A 41 -5.43 14.74 -7.08
C THR A 41 -4.94 15.81 -8.06
N ALA A 42 -3.89 15.55 -8.84
CA ALA A 42 -3.33 16.49 -9.82
C ALA A 42 -4.35 16.95 -10.88
N SER A 43 -4.10 18.08 -11.55
CA SER A 43 -4.92 18.46 -12.71
C SER A 43 -4.74 17.46 -13.86
N ILE A 44 -5.70 17.37 -14.81
CA ILE A 44 -5.53 16.50 -15.99
C ILE A 44 -4.33 16.94 -16.84
N SER A 45 -4.06 18.26 -16.91
CA SER A 45 -2.88 18.80 -17.58
C SER A 45 -1.58 18.30 -16.93
N ASP A 46 -1.51 18.30 -15.60
CA ASP A 46 -0.35 17.78 -14.89
C ASP A 46 -0.20 16.27 -15.04
N ILE A 47 -1.29 15.51 -15.08
CA ILE A 47 -1.25 14.07 -15.39
C ILE A 47 -0.59 13.85 -16.75
N LEU A 48 -1.05 14.55 -17.80
CA LEU A 48 -0.46 14.44 -19.14
C LEU A 48 1.02 14.80 -19.13
N LYS A 49 1.38 15.93 -18.50
CA LYS A 49 2.76 16.43 -18.42
C LYS A 49 3.71 15.44 -17.75
N ASN A 50 3.23 14.68 -16.76
CA ASN A 50 4.05 13.78 -15.96
C ASN A 50 4.02 12.32 -16.46
N GLN A 51 3.37 12.01 -17.58
CA GLN A 51 3.45 10.67 -18.16
C GLN A 51 4.86 10.42 -18.70
N HIS A 52 5.49 9.33 -18.27
CA HIS A 52 6.82 8.96 -18.72
C HIS A 52 6.83 8.45 -20.18
N PRO A 53 8.01 8.41 -20.83
CA PRO A 53 8.17 7.80 -22.15
C PRO A 53 7.67 6.35 -22.21
N ASP A 54 7.83 5.57 -21.14
CA ASP A 54 7.33 4.19 -21.02
C ASP A 54 5.81 4.08 -20.92
N GLY A 55 5.11 5.18 -20.63
CA GLY A 55 3.65 5.27 -20.49
C GLY A 55 3.14 5.26 -19.06
N GLY A 56 3.96 4.96 -18.07
CA GLY A 56 3.58 4.95 -16.67
C GLY A 56 3.76 6.31 -15.98
N TRP A 57 3.48 6.32 -14.68
CA TRP A 57 3.67 7.49 -13.81
C TRP A 57 4.43 7.11 -12.55
N LYS A 58 5.24 8.03 -12.06
CA LYS A 58 5.82 7.98 -10.71
C LYS A 58 4.78 8.40 -9.67
N LYS A 59 4.92 7.90 -8.44
CA LYS A 59 3.95 8.19 -7.36
C LYS A 59 3.96 9.65 -6.89
N ASP A 60 5.13 10.27 -6.82
CA ASP A 60 5.27 11.69 -6.50
C ASP A 60 5.86 12.41 -7.71
N TYR A 61 5.11 13.36 -8.27
CA TYR A 61 5.55 14.11 -9.45
C TYR A 61 6.79 14.99 -9.19
N LYS A 62 7.11 15.28 -7.93
CA LYS A 62 8.31 16.02 -7.53
C LYS A 62 9.55 15.14 -7.39
N GLU A 63 9.41 13.83 -7.33
CA GLU A 63 10.54 12.93 -7.19
C GLU A 63 11.39 12.92 -8.47
N THR A 64 12.69 13.09 -8.33
CA THR A 64 13.60 13.29 -9.49
C THR A 64 14.72 12.27 -9.58
N SER A 65 14.92 11.45 -8.55
CA SER A 65 15.98 10.43 -8.54
C SER A 65 15.58 9.12 -7.87
N GLY A 66 16.40 8.08 -8.06
CA GLY A 66 16.20 6.77 -7.43
C GLY A 66 15.01 5.99 -7.99
N GLU A 67 14.65 4.91 -7.29
CA GLU A 67 13.57 4.01 -7.73
C GLU A 67 12.20 4.71 -7.74
N TRP A 68 12.00 5.72 -6.90
CA TRP A 68 10.73 6.46 -6.85
C TRP A 68 10.55 7.48 -7.97
N ALA A 69 11.62 7.80 -8.72
CA ALA A 69 11.52 8.58 -9.94
C ALA A 69 11.10 7.75 -11.16
N LYS A 70 10.97 6.42 -11.01
CA LYS A 70 10.49 5.53 -12.07
C LYS A 70 8.98 5.34 -12.01
N SER A 71 8.42 4.83 -13.11
CA SER A 71 7.02 4.46 -13.19
C SER A 71 6.68 3.32 -12.22
N THR A 72 5.57 3.44 -11.51
CA THR A 72 5.19 2.55 -10.39
C THR A 72 3.68 2.35 -10.33
N ILE A 73 3.27 1.29 -9.63
CA ILE A 73 1.87 1.05 -9.22
C ILE A 73 1.64 1.25 -7.72
N ASP A 74 2.68 1.65 -6.98
CA ASP A 74 2.64 2.01 -5.56
C ASP A 74 1.70 3.20 -5.30
N ASN A 75 1.01 3.20 -4.15
CA ASN A 75 0.09 4.27 -3.73
C ASN A 75 -0.89 4.74 -4.81
N LYS A 76 -1.39 3.82 -5.64
CA LYS A 76 -2.34 4.10 -6.70
C LYS A 76 -1.82 4.81 -7.93
N ALA A 77 -0.51 4.93 -8.07
CA ALA A 77 0.12 5.47 -9.27
C ALA A 77 -0.21 4.65 -10.51
N THR A 78 -0.16 5.32 -11.66
CA THR A 78 -0.44 4.79 -13.00
C THR A 78 -1.90 4.43 -13.24
N TYR A 79 -2.50 3.52 -12.47
CA TYR A 79 -3.87 3.05 -12.74
C TYR A 79 -4.94 4.10 -12.40
N SER A 80 -4.67 5.01 -11.46
CA SER A 80 -5.56 6.15 -11.18
C SER A 80 -5.52 7.16 -12.31
N GLU A 81 -4.33 7.52 -12.79
CA GLU A 81 -4.13 8.41 -13.92
C GLU A 81 -4.83 7.90 -15.18
N ILE A 82 -4.68 6.60 -15.50
CA ILE A 82 -5.36 5.97 -16.63
C ILE A 82 -6.88 6.14 -16.52
N ARG A 83 -7.48 5.83 -15.37
CA ARG A 83 -8.93 6.00 -15.15
C ARG A 83 -9.37 7.45 -15.30
N ARG A 84 -8.59 8.39 -14.75
CA ARG A 84 -8.89 9.83 -14.84
C ARG A 84 -8.80 10.35 -16.27
N LEU A 85 -7.81 9.92 -17.04
CA LEU A 85 -7.67 10.25 -18.45
C LEU A 85 -8.79 9.65 -19.31
N ALA A 86 -9.15 8.38 -19.07
CA ALA A 86 -10.28 7.74 -19.75
C ALA A 86 -11.61 8.48 -19.49
N LYS A 87 -11.85 8.87 -18.23
CA LYS A 87 -13.01 9.68 -17.84
C LYS A 87 -13.00 11.06 -18.49
N GLU A 88 -11.86 11.75 -18.53
CA GLU A 88 -11.77 13.06 -19.16
C GLU A 88 -11.99 12.95 -20.67
N PHE A 89 -11.46 11.92 -21.33
CA PHE A 89 -11.75 11.66 -22.74
C PHE A 89 -13.26 11.52 -23.01
N LYS A 90 -13.99 10.77 -22.18
CA LYS A 90 -15.46 10.66 -22.33
C LYS A 90 -16.18 12.00 -22.21
N LYS A 91 -15.65 12.92 -21.41
CA LYS A 91 -16.22 14.24 -21.17
C LYS A 91 -15.92 15.21 -22.31
N THR A 92 -14.70 15.19 -22.85
CA THR A 92 -14.22 16.23 -23.78
C THR A 92 -14.06 15.76 -25.21
N ASN A 93 -13.97 14.45 -25.44
CA ASN A 93 -13.58 13.81 -26.69
C ASN A 93 -12.20 14.25 -27.22
N ASP A 94 -11.33 14.79 -26.35
CA ASP A 94 -9.98 15.21 -26.74
C ASP A 94 -9.04 14.00 -26.89
N PRO A 95 -8.54 13.72 -28.10
CA PRO A 95 -7.77 12.49 -28.37
C PRO A 95 -6.46 12.39 -27.59
N ARG A 96 -5.95 13.49 -27.01
CA ARG A 96 -4.74 13.45 -26.17
C ARG A 96 -4.96 12.59 -24.93
N TYR A 97 -6.17 12.63 -24.35
CA TYR A 97 -6.49 11.88 -23.14
C TYR A 97 -6.64 10.38 -23.39
N SER A 98 -7.30 9.99 -24.48
CA SER A 98 -7.40 8.58 -24.88
C SER A 98 -6.04 8.02 -25.28
N ALA A 99 -5.22 8.78 -26.01
CA ALA A 99 -3.85 8.37 -26.36
C ALA A 99 -2.98 8.12 -25.11
N ALA A 100 -3.00 9.05 -24.14
CA ALA A 100 -2.26 8.88 -22.89
C ALA A 100 -2.78 7.70 -22.05
N ALA A 101 -4.10 7.51 -21.97
CA ALA A 101 -4.70 6.37 -21.28
C ALA A 101 -4.28 5.03 -21.93
N ILE A 102 -4.35 4.92 -23.25
CA ILE A 102 -3.91 3.73 -24.00
C ILE A 102 -2.43 3.45 -23.78
N LYS A 103 -1.60 4.50 -23.75
CA LYS A 103 -0.16 4.37 -23.46
C LYS A 103 0.07 3.81 -22.06
N GLY A 104 -0.67 4.30 -21.06
CA GLY A 104 -0.63 3.78 -19.69
C GLY A 104 -1.12 2.33 -19.56
N ILE A 105 -2.17 1.95 -20.29
CA ILE A 105 -2.64 0.55 -20.33
C ILE A 105 -1.54 -0.34 -20.90
N ASN A 106 -0.91 0.06 -22.02
CA ASN A 106 0.19 -0.70 -22.61
C ASN A 106 1.40 -0.79 -21.67
N PHE A 107 1.71 0.27 -20.91
CA PHE A 107 2.73 0.23 -19.86
C PHE A 107 2.44 -0.88 -18.84
N LEU A 108 1.22 -0.95 -18.29
CA LEU A 108 0.84 -1.99 -17.33
C LEU A 108 0.94 -3.39 -17.94
N LEU A 109 0.56 -3.56 -19.20
CA LEU A 109 0.72 -4.85 -19.90
C LEU A 109 2.20 -5.24 -20.10
N ASN A 110 3.07 -4.27 -20.40
CA ASN A 110 4.50 -4.49 -20.59
C ASN A 110 5.25 -4.74 -19.28
N MET A 111 4.75 -4.18 -18.18
CA MET A 111 5.30 -4.33 -16.84
C MET A 111 5.01 -5.70 -16.22
N GLN A 112 4.01 -6.42 -16.73
CA GLN A 112 3.65 -7.75 -16.22
C GLN A 112 4.75 -8.78 -16.51
N TYR A 113 5.16 -9.54 -15.49
CA TYR A 113 6.09 -10.64 -15.64
C TYR A 113 5.49 -11.80 -16.46
N SER A 114 6.36 -12.65 -17.01
CA SER A 114 5.94 -13.84 -17.76
C SER A 114 5.09 -14.80 -16.92
N ASN A 115 5.33 -14.87 -15.61
CA ASN A 115 4.55 -15.64 -14.65
C ASN A 115 3.22 -14.98 -14.24
N GLY A 116 2.92 -13.78 -14.74
CA GLY A 116 1.67 -13.06 -14.51
C GLY A 116 1.66 -12.05 -13.37
N GLY A 117 2.70 -11.98 -12.54
CA GLY A 117 2.79 -11.00 -11.46
C GLY A 117 3.20 -9.60 -11.95
N TRP A 118 2.97 -8.58 -11.12
CA TRP A 118 3.45 -7.21 -11.37
C TRP A 118 4.48 -6.77 -10.33
N PRO A 119 5.59 -6.14 -10.75
CA PRO A 119 6.47 -5.44 -9.83
C PRO A 119 5.76 -4.26 -9.17
N GLN A 120 6.36 -3.71 -8.11
CA GLN A 120 5.93 -2.42 -7.57
C GLN A 120 6.36 -1.28 -8.50
N VAL A 121 7.63 -1.30 -8.91
CA VAL A 121 8.27 -0.28 -9.76
C VAL A 121 8.82 -0.95 -11.02
N TYR A 122 8.58 -0.35 -12.18
CA TYR A 122 8.99 -0.92 -13.46
C TYR A 122 10.52 -0.94 -13.60
N GLN A 123 11.06 -2.07 -14.07
CA GLN A 123 12.51 -2.29 -14.27
C GLN A 123 13.36 -1.83 -13.06
N SER A 124 12.95 -2.25 -11.88
CA SER A 124 13.57 -1.87 -10.60
C SER A 124 14.41 -2.99 -10.01
N SER A 125 15.20 -2.65 -8.99
CA SER A 125 15.97 -3.59 -8.16
C SER A 125 15.36 -3.75 -6.76
N GLY A 126 16.01 -4.56 -5.91
CA GLY A 126 15.59 -4.75 -4.52
C GLY A 126 14.18 -5.33 -4.39
N TYR A 127 13.45 -4.93 -3.35
CA TYR A 127 12.08 -5.42 -3.11
C TYR A 127 11.07 -4.88 -4.12
N HIS A 128 11.38 -3.78 -4.82
CA HIS A 128 10.48 -3.17 -5.79
C HIS A 128 10.22 -4.06 -7.02
N LYS A 129 11.08 -5.05 -7.28
CA LYS A 129 10.91 -6.04 -8.35
C LYS A 129 10.02 -7.24 -7.96
N HIS A 130 9.62 -7.34 -6.70
CA HIS A 130 8.78 -8.44 -6.24
C HIS A 130 7.36 -8.30 -6.80
N ILE A 131 6.67 -9.43 -6.97
CA ILE A 131 5.23 -9.44 -7.21
C ILE A 131 4.57 -8.74 -6.04
N THR A 132 3.91 -7.61 -6.28
CA THR A 132 3.51 -6.68 -5.21
C THR A 132 1.99 -6.66 -5.03
N PHE A 133 1.54 -7.30 -3.97
CA PHE A 133 0.16 -7.19 -3.49
C PHE A 133 -0.01 -6.04 -2.50
N ASN A 134 1.06 -5.59 -1.85
CA ASN A 134 1.08 -4.46 -0.91
C ASN A 134 0.26 -3.26 -1.42
N ASP A 135 -0.55 -2.68 -0.53
CA ASP A 135 -1.44 -1.56 -0.82
C ASP A 135 -2.40 -1.87 -2.00
N ASP A 136 -2.81 -3.14 -2.10
CA ASP A 136 -3.66 -3.70 -3.16
C ASP A 136 -3.15 -3.44 -4.60
N ALA A 137 -1.84 -3.16 -4.78
CA ALA A 137 -1.32 -2.58 -6.02
C ALA A 137 -1.61 -3.44 -7.26
N MET A 138 -1.18 -4.71 -7.27
CA MET A 138 -1.47 -5.64 -8.36
C MET A 138 -2.97 -5.90 -8.52
N ILE A 139 -3.74 -5.97 -7.43
CA ILE A 139 -5.18 -6.25 -7.49
C ILE A 139 -5.94 -5.10 -8.18
N ASN A 140 -5.60 -3.85 -7.87
CA ASN A 140 -6.22 -2.68 -8.48
C ASN A 140 -5.86 -2.54 -9.96
N VAL A 141 -4.64 -2.92 -10.36
CA VAL A 141 -4.27 -3.05 -11.77
C VAL A 141 -5.19 -4.04 -12.47
N MET A 142 -5.42 -5.22 -11.89
CA MET A 142 -6.28 -6.24 -12.51
C MET A 142 -7.74 -5.81 -12.60
N TYR A 143 -8.30 -5.15 -11.58
CA TYR A 143 -9.66 -4.57 -11.68
C TYR A 143 -9.77 -3.55 -12.80
N MET A 144 -8.80 -2.66 -12.96
CA MET A 144 -8.80 -1.69 -14.04
C MET A 144 -8.68 -2.39 -15.41
N LEU A 145 -7.83 -3.42 -15.53
CA LEU A 145 -7.71 -4.20 -16.77
C LEU A 145 -8.98 -5.01 -17.10
N ASP A 146 -9.77 -5.44 -16.10
CA ASP A 146 -11.11 -5.99 -16.32
C ASP A 146 -12.06 -4.94 -16.92
N GLU A 147 -12.04 -3.70 -16.43
CA GLU A 147 -12.84 -2.58 -16.97
C GLU A 147 -12.46 -2.30 -18.44
N VAL A 148 -11.16 -2.27 -18.73
CA VAL A 148 -10.62 -2.14 -20.10
C VAL A 148 -11.07 -3.30 -20.98
N GLY A 149 -10.95 -4.53 -20.49
CA GLY A 149 -11.36 -5.74 -21.20
C GLY A 149 -12.87 -5.79 -21.48
N ALA A 150 -13.68 -5.23 -20.59
CA ALA A 150 -15.13 -5.13 -20.74
C ALA A 150 -15.55 -4.09 -21.78
N ARG A 151 -14.68 -3.12 -22.12
CA ARG A 151 -14.96 -2.01 -23.07
C ARG A 151 -16.24 -1.26 -22.72
N LYS A 152 -16.44 -0.98 -21.43
CA LYS A 152 -17.64 -0.30 -20.89
C LYS A 152 -17.28 0.98 -20.16
N GLY A 153 -18.28 1.83 -19.96
CA GLY A 153 -18.13 3.10 -19.23
C GLY A 153 -17.05 3.99 -19.82
N ASP A 154 -16.12 4.41 -18.97
CA ASP A 154 -15.01 5.29 -19.34
C ASP A 154 -14.04 4.65 -20.35
N PHE A 155 -13.99 3.31 -20.42
CA PHE A 155 -13.15 2.56 -21.37
C PHE A 155 -13.89 2.10 -22.63
N SER A 156 -15.06 2.65 -22.93
CA SER A 156 -15.84 2.29 -24.14
C SER A 156 -15.12 2.56 -25.46
N PHE A 157 -14.10 3.41 -25.46
CA PHE A 157 -13.30 3.75 -26.63
C PHE A 157 -12.17 2.75 -26.96
N ILE A 158 -11.90 1.81 -26.06
CA ILE A 158 -10.83 0.82 -26.23
C ILE A 158 -11.19 -0.14 -27.38
N ASP A 159 -10.23 -0.42 -28.25
CA ASP A 159 -10.39 -1.39 -29.34
C ASP A 159 -10.42 -2.84 -28.82
N SER A 160 -10.90 -3.77 -29.66
CA SER A 160 -11.00 -5.18 -29.28
C SER A 160 -9.65 -5.84 -29.01
N SER A 161 -8.59 -5.45 -29.71
CA SER A 161 -7.25 -6.03 -29.58
C SER A 161 -6.65 -5.73 -28.20
N LEU A 162 -6.69 -4.47 -27.78
CA LEU A 162 -6.21 -4.06 -26.47
C LEU A 162 -7.09 -4.64 -25.35
N ALA A 163 -8.41 -4.69 -25.54
CA ALA A 163 -9.31 -5.33 -24.58
C ALA A 163 -8.98 -6.82 -24.38
N ASP A 164 -8.71 -7.56 -25.46
CA ASP A 164 -8.39 -8.98 -25.37
C ASP A 164 -7.00 -9.22 -24.76
N ARG A 165 -6.02 -8.35 -25.03
CA ARG A 165 -4.73 -8.36 -24.34
C ARG A 165 -4.89 -8.12 -22.84
N SER A 166 -5.75 -7.19 -22.43
CA SER A 166 -6.06 -6.93 -21.02
C SER A 166 -6.71 -8.14 -20.34
N LYS A 167 -7.70 -8.79 -20.97
CA LYS A 167 -8.30 -10.04 -20.44
C LYS A 167 -7.27 -11.14 -20.25
N LYS A 168 -6.39 -11.35 -21.24
CA LYS A 168 -5.30 -12.34 -21.17
C LYS A 168 -4.31 -12.01 -20.05
N SER A 169 -4.00 -10.73 -19.87
CA SER A 169 -3.14 -10.25 -18.78
C SER A 169 -3.76 -10.51 -17.40
N VAL A 170 -5.05 -10.23 -17.22
CA VAL A 170 -5.77 -10.57 -15.98
C VAL A 170 -5.79 -12.07 -15.72
N ALA A 171 -6.03 -12.89 -16.74
CA ALA A 171 -5.99 -14.35 -16.60
C ALA A 171 -4.62 -14.85 -16.10
N LYS A 172 -3.52 -14.30 -16.62
CA LYS A 172 -2.17 -14.58 -16.11
C LYS A 172 -1.99 -14.10 -14.66
N GLY A 173 -2.54 -12.95 -14.31
CA GLY A 173 -2.52 -12.43 -12.94
C GLY A 173 -3.24 -13.34 -11.95
N VAL A 174 -4.37 -13.94 -12.36
CA VAL A 174 -5.07 -14.96 -11.56
C VAL A 174 -4.18 -16.18 -11.34
N GLU A 175 -3.51 -16.69 -12.37
CA GLU A 175 -2.56 -17.81 -12.21
C GLU A 175 -1.39 -17.43 -11.28
N ALA A 176 -0.87 -16.21 -11.36
CA ALA A 176 0.17 -15.72 -10.44
C ALA A 176 -0.32 -15.70 -8.98
N ILE A 177 -1.56 -15.24 -8.73
CA ILE A 177 -2.18 -15.31 -7.40
C ILE A 177 -2.22 -16.76 -6.92
N LEU A 178 -2.75 -17.68 -7.72
CA LEU A 178 -2.89 -19.08 -7.31
C LEU A 178 -1.53 -19.73 -7.03
N ASN A 179 -0.52 -19.44 -7.85
CA ASN A 179 0.83 -20.00 -7.71
C ASN A 179 1.65 -19.37 -6.57
N THR A 180 1.25 -18.20 -6.08
CA THR A 180 1.90 -17.53 -4.93
C THR A 180 1.21 -17.85 -3.61
N GLN A 181 0.06 -18.53 -3.60
CA GLN A 181 -0.61 -18.88 -2.34
C GLN A 181 0.29 -19.78 -1.50
N VAL A 182 0.51 -19.39 -0.25
CA VAL A 182 1.47 -20.07 0.61
C VAL A 182 0.90 -21.41 1.07
N VAL A 183 1.71 -22.46 0.95
CA VAL A 183 1.48 -23.75 1.59
C VAL A 183 2.34 -23.83 2.84
N ALA A 184 1.71 -23.90 4.00
CA ALA A 184 2.37 -24.07 5.29
C ALA A 184 1.86 -25.35 5.97
N ASN A 185 2.78 -26.20 6.43
CA ASN A 185 2.46 -27.49 7.06
C ASN A 185 1.49 -28.34 6.21
N GLY A 186 1.72 -28.37 4.90
CA GLY A 186 0.90 -29.13 3.94
C GLY A 186 -0.48 -28.56 3.64
N LYS A 187 -0.81 -27.35 4.13
CA LYS A 187 -2.11 -26.70 3.90
C LYS A 187 -1.94 -25.37 3.19
N LEU A 188 -2.80 -25.10 2.21
CA LEU A 188 -2.94 -23.76 1.65
C LEU A 188 -3.39 -22.79 2.75
N THR A 189 -2.84 -21.58 2.73
CA THR A 189 -3.17 -20.51 3.69
C THR A 189 -3.58 -19.24 2.93
N ALA A 190 -2.72 -18.23 2.96
CA ALA A 190 -2.94 -16.88 2.47
C ALA A 190 -1.73 -16.44 1.63
N TRP A 191 -1.54 -15.14 1.46
CA TRP A 191 -0.43 -14.55 0.70
C TRP A 191 0.36 -13.57 1.58
N GLY A 192 1.61 -13.33 1.22
CA GLY A 192 2.39 -12.21 1.75
C GLY A 192 2.07 -10.90 1.05
N GLN A 193 2.58 -9.79 1.57
CA GLN A 193 2.43 -8.49 0.91
C GLN A 193 3.19 -8.43 -0.42
N GLN A 194 4.30 -9.15 -0.51
CA GLN A 194 5.04 -9.31 -1.73
C GLN A 194 5.63 -10.71 -1.82
N HIS A 195 5.79 -11.18 -3.05
CA HIS A 195 6.37 -12.47 -3.38
C HIS A 195 7.53 -12.27 -4.35
N ASP A 196 8.61 -13.02 -4.14
CA ASP A 196 9.74 -12.95 -5.05
C ASP A 196 9.30 -13.35 -6.47
N SER A 197 9.68 -12.54 -7.46
CA SER A 197 9.17 -12.68 -8.82
C SER A 197 9.74 -13.89 -9.57
N SER A 198 10.75 -14.57 -9.02
CA SER A 198 11.30 -15.80 -9.59
C SER A 198 10.82 -17.03 -8.82
N THR A 199 10.97 -17.03 -7.49
CA THR A 199 10.66 -18.20 -6.64
C THR A 199 9.21 -18.29 -6.21
N LEU A 200 8.43 -17.22 -6.36
CA LEU A 200 7.03 -17.07 -5.92
C LEU A 200 6.80 -17.18 -4.41
N LYS A 201 7.87 -17.31 -3.61
CA LYS A 201 7.79 -17.34 -2.15
C LYS A 201 7.56 -15.95 -1.58
N PRO A 202 6.91 -15.81 -0.41
CA PRO A 202 6.85 -14.54 0.31
C PRO A 202 8.24 -13.93 0.46
N ALA A 203 8.34 -12.62 0.25
CA ALA A 203 9.59 -11.88 0.29
C ALA A 203 9.49 -10.66 1.21
N GLY A 204 10.64 -10.19 1.68
CA GLY A 204 10.71 -8.97 2.48
C GLY A 204 10.54 -7.72 1.62
N ALA A 205 10.23 -6.59 2.26
CA ALA A 205 10.24 -5.27 1.63
C ALA A 205 11.10 -4.30 2.45
N ARG A 206 10.46 -3.34 3.14
CA ARG A 206 11.16 -2.45 4.08
C ARG A 206 11.66 -3.29 5.26
N ILE A 207 12.61 -2.75 6.04
CA ILE A 207 13.25 -3.49 7.15
C ILE A 207 12.25 -4.08 8.17
N TYR A 208 11.08 -3.45 8.30
CA TYR A 208 9.99 -3.87 9.18
C TYR A 208 8.91 -4.73 8.49
N GLU A 209 9.15 -5.19 7.26
CA GLU A 209 8.24 -6.00 6.44
C GLU A 209 8.95 -7.26 6.00
N VAL A 210 9.03 -8.23 6.91
CA VAL A 210 9.69 -9.52 6.69
C VAL A 210 8.79 -10.50 5.92
N PRO A 211 9.35 -11.55 5.27
CA PRO A 211 8.56 -12.63 4.68
C PRO A 211 7.54 -13.20 5.68
N SER A 212 6.26 -13.07 5.36
CA SER A 212 5.15 -13.38 6.27
C SER A 212 3.83 -13.57 5.50
N LEU A 213 2.81 -14.09 6.18
CA LEU A 213 1.43 -14.04 5.68
C LEU A 213 0.81 -12.69 6.07
N SER A 214 0.09 -12.06 5.14
CA SER A 214 -0.58 -10.78 5.35
C SER A 214 -2.09 -10.91 5.34
N ALA A 215 -2.75 -10.50 6.43
CA ALA A 215 -4.22 -10.56 6.50
C ALA A 215 -4.91 -9.51 5.62
N GLY A 216 -4.32 -8.32 5.52
CA GLY A 216 -4.86 -7.20 4.73
C GLY A 216 -4.94 -7.53 3.25
N GLU A 217 -3.77 -7.73 2.63
CA GLU A 217 -3.69 -7.96 1.18
C GLU A 217 -4.40 -9.26 0.77
N SER A 218 -4.31 -10.30 1.62
CA SER A 218 -5.00 -11.56 1.36
C SER A 218 -6.52 -11.41 1.35
N SER A 219 -7.09 -10.52 2.16
CA SER A 219 -8.54 -10.23 2.13
C SER A 219 -8.94 -9.67 0.77
N THR A 220 -8.15 -8.74 0.23
CA THR A 220 -8.40 -8.16 -1.10
C THR A 220 -8.22 -9.18 -2.22
N ILE A 221 -7.20 -10.05 -2.13
CA ILE A 221 -7.01 -11.17 -3.06
C ILE A 221 -8.25 -12.08 -3.07
N VAL A 222 -8.77 -12.47 -1.90
CA VAL A 222 -9.98 -13.33 -1.82
C VAL A 222 -11.19 -12.63 -2.44
N LYS A 223 -11.41 -11.34 -2.17
CA LYS A 223 -12.49 -10.58 -2.82
C LYS A 223 -12.35 -10.59 -4.33
N PHE A 224 -11.15 -10.37 -4.85
CA PHE A 224 -10.88 -10.42 -6.28
C PHE A 224 -11.16 -11.80 -6.87
N LEU A 225 -10.66 -12.87 -6.24
CA LEU A 225 -10.90 -14.25 -6.69
C LEU A 225 -12.40 -14.61 -6.68
N LYS A 226 -13.19 -14.11 -5.72
CA LYS A 226 -14.65 -14.28 -5.68
C LYS A 226 -15.37 -13.65 -6.88
N THR A 227 -14.76 -12.72 -7.61
CA THR A 227 -15.32 -12.16 -8.85
C THR A 227 -15.04 -13.02 -10.09
N ARG A 228 -14.18 -14.04 -9.97
CA ARG A 228 -13.78 -14.88 -11.11
C ARG A 228 -14.79 -16.03 -11.30
N PRO A 229 -14.90 -16.59 -12.52
CA PRO A 229 -15.64 -17.83 -12.74
C PRO A 229 -15.12 -18.93 -11.80
N ALA A 230 -16.03 -19.59 -11.10
CA ALA A 230 -15.67 -20.64 -10.16
C ALA A 230 -15.02 -21.82 -10.90
N ASN A 231 -13.89 -22.28 -10.37
CA ASN A 231 -13.25 -23.55 -10.74
C ASN A 231 -12.61 -24.17 -9.50
N SER A 232 -12.21 -25.43 -9.59
CA SER A 232 -11.70 -26.19 -8.43
C SER A 232 -10.50 -25.51 -7.75
N LYS A 233 -9.56 -24.94 -8.50
CA LYS A 233 -8.38 -24.25 -7.96
C LYS A 233 -8.75 -22.95 -7.23
N ILE A 234 -9.56 -22.10 -7.87
CA ILE A 234 -10.02 -20.83 -7.28
C ILE A 234 -10.86 -21.09 -6.04
N THR A 235 -11.78 -22.05 -6.09
CA THR A 235 -12.62 -22.42 -4.94
C THR A 235 -11.79 -22.98 -3.79
N ALA A 236 -10.81 -23.85 -4.07
CA ALA A 236 -9.91 -24.36 -3.03
C ALA A 236 -9.06 -23.25 -2.40
N SER A 237 -8.54 -22.34 -3.24
CA SER A 237 -7.74 -21.18 -2.82
C SER A 237 -8.52 -20.26 -1.88
N ILE A 238 -9.74 -19.88 -2.26
CA ILE A 238 -10.64 -19.04 -1.46
C ILE A 238 -10.95 -19.72 -0.12
N LYS A 239 -11.40 -20.98 -0.15
CA LYS A 239 -11.78 -21.72 1.07
C LYS A 239 -10.61 -21.87 2.05
N ALA A 240 -9.41 -22.08 1.53
CA ALA A 240 -8.20 -22.19 2.36
C ALA A 240 -7.87 -20.87 3.06
N ALA A 241 -7.96 -19.75 2.35
CA ALA A 241 -7.73 -18.42 2.92
C ALA A 241 -8.81 -18.05 3.94
N GLU A 242 -10.09 -18.34 3.66
CA GLU A 242 -11.21 -18.17 4.60
C GLU A 242 -11.01 -18.98 5.88
N ALA A 243 -10.63 -20.26 5.75
CA ALA A 243 -10.32 -21.11 6.89
C ALA A 243 -9.14 -20.57 7.70
N TRP A 244 -8.12 -20.05 7.04
CA TRP A 244 -6.98 -19.42 7.69
C TRP A 244 -7.39 -18.14 8.45
N PHE A 245 -8.15 -17.23 7.83
CA PHE A 245 -8.65 -16.03 8.51
C PHE A 245 -9.47 -16.38 9.75
N ASN A 246 -10.33 -17.40 9.68
CA ASN A 246 -11.10 -17.83 10.85
C ASN A 246 -10.22 -18.43 11.95
N LYS A 247 -9.15 -19.14 11.59
CA LYS A 247 -8.17 -19.70 12.55
C LYS A 247 -7.39 -18.61 13.27
N VAL A 248 -6.96 -17.57 12.57
CA VAL A 248 -6.04 -16.55 13.11
C VAL A 248 -6.72 -15.29 13.64
N LYS A 249 -8.06 -15.22 13.61
CA LYS A 249 -8.80 -14.07 14.14
C LYS A 249 -8.52 -13.88 15.63
N ILE A 250 -8.38 -12.64 16.04
CA ILE A 250 -8.12 -12.23 17.42
C ILE A 250 -9.41 -11.61 17.95
N THR A 251 -9.91 -12.15 19.06
CA THR A 251 -11.14 -11.70 19.75
C THR A 251 -10.82 -11.24 21.16
N GLY A 252 -11.69 -10.41 21.75
CA GLY A 252 -11.52 -9.93 23.12
C GLY A 252 -10.53 -8.77 23.27
N TYR A 253 -10.13 -8.15 22.15
CA TYR A 253 -9.22 -7.01 22.15
C TYR A 253 -9.67 -5.94 21.16
N LYS A 254 -9.52 -4.68 21.56
CA LYS A 254 -9.67 -3.50 20.72
C LYS A 254 -8.29 -2.94 20.38
N TYR A 255 -8.05 -2.66 19.10
CA TYR A 255 -6.85 -1.95 18.65
C TYR A 255 -7.06 -0.44 18.72
N VAL A 256 -6.28 0.22 19.57
CA VAL A 256 -6.36 1.67 19.80
C VAL A 256 -5.10 2.34 19.26
N ARG A 257 -5.27 3.44 18.53
CA ARG A 257 -4.17 4.24 17.94
C ARG A 257 -4.36 5.71 18.34
N GLU A 258 -3.52 6.19 19.24
CA GLU A 258 -3.65 7.52 19.85
C GLU A 258 -2.25 8.10 20.12
N ASN A 259 -2.10 9.43 20.01
CA ASN A 259 -0.87 10.15 20.37
C ASN A 259 0.42 9.58 19.74
N GLY A 260 0.33 9.16 18.47
CA GLY A 260 1.47 8.58 17.75
C GLY A 260 1.93 7.22 18.31
N ASP A 261 1.06 6.52 19.02
CA ASP A 261 1.29 5.18 19.56
C ASP A 261 0.12 4.24 19.24
N SER A 262 0.28 2.93 19.46
CA SER A 262 -0.79 1.94 19.29
C SER A 262 -0.68 0.78 20.26
N GLN A 263 -1.82 0.27 20.70
CA GLN A 263 -1.91 -0.81 21.69
C GLN A 263 -3.15 -1.68 21.48
N LEU A 264 -3.11 -2.91 22.01
CA LEU A 264 -4.29 -3.74 22.19
C LEU A 264 -4.79 -3.57 23.63
N ILE A 265 -6.08 -3.23 23.76
CA ILE A 265 -6.77 -3.12 25.05
C ILE A 265 -7.77 -4.27 25.14
N ALA A 266 -7.83 -4.96 26.27
CA ALA A 266 -8.82 -6.01 26.49
C ALA A 266 -10.24 -5.43 26.41
N ASP A 267 -11.07 -6.03 25.58
CA ASP A 267 -12.45 -5.63 25.33
C ASP A 267 -13.21 -6.85 24.81
N SER A 268 -13.95 -7.54 25.69
CA SER A 268 -14.70 -8.75 25.34
C SER A 268 -15.85 -8.51 24.36
N GLY A 269 -16.29 -7.25 24.20
CA GLY A 269 -17.32 -6.85 23.25
C GLY A 269 -16.78 -6.40 21.90
N ALA A 270 -15.46 -6.30 21.73
CA ALA A 270 -14.85 -5.85 20.48
C ALA A 270 -15.07 -6.86 19.34
N ALA A 271 -15.34 -6.33 18.16
CA ALA A 271 -15.37 -7.12 16.93
C ALA A 271 -13.99 -7.77 16.67
N PRO A 272 -13.94 -8.93 15.98
CA PRO A 272 -12.68 -9.58 15.65
C PRO A 272 -11.74 -8.67 14.88
N ILE A 273 -10.45 -8.77 15.20
CA ILE A 273 -9.35 -8.11 14.51
C ILE A 273 -8.31 -9.16 14.07
N TRP A 274 -7.42 -8.74 13.17
CA TRP A 274 -6.32 -9.56 12.68
C TRP A 274 -5.04 -8.76 12.74
N ALA A 275 -3.93 -9.41 13.08
CA ALA A 275 -2.62 -8.83 12.90
C ALA A 275 -2.34 -8.61 11.40
N ARG A 276 -1.50 -7.63 11.09
CA ARG A 276 -1.08 -7.36 9.70
C ARG A 276 -0.22 -8.49 9.16
N PHE A 277 0.67 -9.04 10.00
CA PHE A 277 1.62 -10.08 9.64
C PHE A 277 1.53 -11.27 10.59
N TYR A 278 1.65 -12.45 10.00
CA TYR A 278 1.77 -13.72 10.71
C TYR A 278 2.99 -14.48 10.24
N GLU A 279 3.71 -15.06 11.19
CA GLU A 279 4.84 -15.96 10.92
C GLU A 279 4.35 -17.21 10.18
N ILE A 280 5.01 -17.52 9.06
CA ILE A 280 4.68 -18.68 8.23
C ILE A 280 4.97 -19.96 9.01
N GLY A 281 3.99 -20.85 9.08
CA GLY A 281 4.13 -22.16 9.73
C GLY A 281 3.66 -22.20 11.19
N THR A 282 3.70 -21.07 11.91
CA THR A 282 3.21 -21.01 13.30
C THR A 282 1.91 -20.24 13.44
N ASP A 283 1.56 -19.40 12.46
CA ASP A 283 0.41 -18.49 12.48
C ASP A 283 0.43 -17.51 13.67
N LYS A 284 1.61 -17.23 14.24
CA LYS A 284 1.76 -16.24 15.31
C LYS A 284 1.78 -14.83 14.73
N PRO A 285 1.04 -13.87 15.31
CA PRO A 285 1.24 -12.45 15.03
C PRO A 285 2.69 -12.05 15.22
N ILE A 286 3.24 -11.30 14.27
CA ILE A 286 4.60 -10.75 14.37
C ILE A 286 4.63 -9.24 14.16
N PHE A 287 5.59 -8.60 14.83
CA PHE A 287 5.82 -7.16 14.84
C PHE A 287 7.30 -6.90 14.61
N VAL A 288 7.63 -5.90 13.81
CA VAL A 288 9.03 -5.60 13.48
C VAL A 288 9.26 -4.10 13.59
N GLY A 289 10.25 -3.71 14.39
CA GLY A 289 10.67 -2.32 14.53
C GLY A 289 11.68 -1.92 13.46
N ARG A 290 12.32 -0.76 13.66
CA ARG A 290 13.44 -0.33 12.81
C ARG A 290 14.71 -1.16 12.99
N ASP A 291 14.79 -1.97 14.04
CA ASP A 291 15.87 -2.93 14.27
C ASP A 291 15.79 -4.15 13.32
N GLY A 292 14.67 -4.34 12.61
CA GLY A 292 14.45 -5.46 11.70
C GLY A 292 14.27 -6.80 12.40
N VAL A 293 14.10 -6.81 13.73
CA VAL A 293 13.99 -8.04 14.52
C VAL A 293 12.51 -8.39 14.72
N VAL A 294 12.17 -9.64 14.42
CA VAL A 294 10.83 -10.18 14.70
C VAL A 294 10.57 -10.22 16.21
N LYS A 295 9.49 -9.57 16.62
CA LYS A 295 8.92 -9.60 17.96
C LYS A 295 7.52 -10.19 17.93
N TYR A 296 7.05 -10.69 19.07
CA TYR A 296 5.73 -11.31 19.21
C TYR A 296 4.74 -10.51 20.04
N LYS A 297 5.17 -9.34 20.55
CA LYS A 297 4.29 -8.37 21.20
C LYS A 297 4.46 -7.01 20.54
N LEU A 298 3.34 -6.33 20.32
CA LEU A 298 3.35 -4.98 19.78
C LEU A 298 4.11 -4.00 20.70
N SER A 299 4.09 -4.21 22.02
CA SER A 299 4.83 -3.40 23.00
C SER A 299 6.35 -3.42 22.81
N ASP A 300 6.88 -4.46 22.14
CA ASP A 300 8.31 -4.74 22.09
C ASP A 300 9.01 -4.07 20.89
N ILE A 301 8.26 -3.38 20.03
CA ILE A 301 8.79 -2.56 18.94
C ILE A 301 8.83 -1.08 19.31
N ASP A 302 9.63 -0.30 18.59
CA ASP A 302 9.80 1.13 18.82
C ASP A 302 8.47 1.91 18.66
N LYS A 303 8.26 2.92 19.52
CA LYS A 303 7.02 3.70 19.58
C LYS A 303 6.65 4.32 18.22
N GLU A 304 7.65 4.78 17.48
CA GLU A 304 7.46 5.40 16.17
C GLU A 304 6.85 4.42 15.16
N ARG A 305 7.38 3.19 15.07
CA ARG A 305 6.76 2.13 14.24
C ARG A 305 5.45 1.61 14.80
N ARG A 306 5.32 1.52 16.12
CA ARG A 306 4.10 1.07 16.78
C ARG A 306 2.91 1.96 16.43
N GLY A 307 3.06 3.29 16.51
CA GLY A 307 2.00 4.24 16.17
C GLY A 307 1.91 4.59 14.67
N GLY A 308 3.05 4.64 13.98
CA GLY A 308 3.16 5.06 12.58
C GLY A 308 2.69 4.02 11.56
N TYR A 309 2.37 2.81 11.99
CA TYR A 309 1.96 1.72 11.10
C TYR A 309 0.76 0.96 11.69
N ALA A 310 -0.16 0.51 10.82
CA ALA A 310 -1.31 -0.27 11.26
C ALA A 310 -0.91 -1.74 11.41
N TRP A 311 -0.67 -2.18 12.64
CA TRP A 311 -0.29 -3.57 12.97
C TRP A 311 -1.47 -4.51 13.16
N TYR A 312 -2.67 -3.97 13.38
CA TYR A 312 -3.92 -4.72 13.41
C TYR A 312 -5.00 -4.01 12.61
N GLY A 313 -5.98 -4.78 12.13
CA GLY A 313 -7.11 -4.26 11.38
C GLY A 313 -8.26 -5.26 11.32
N ASN A 314 -9.37 -4.81 10.74
CA ASN A 314 -10.57 -5.62 10.54
C ASN A 314 -10.71 -6.09 9.07
N TRP A 315 -9.60 -6.17 8.32
CA TRP A 315 -9.63 -6.41 6.88
C TRP A 315 -10.39 -7.66 6.44
N PRO A 316 -10.27 -8.81 7.15
CA PRO A 316 -11.03 -10.03 6.82
C PRO A 316 -12.46 -10.08 7.35
N SER A 317 -12.96 -9.05 8.05
CA SER A 317 -14.29 -9.08 8.71
C SER A 317 -15.49 -9.31 7.78
N LYS A 318 -15.31 -9.11 6.47
CA LYS A 318 -16.35 -9.27 5.43
C LYS A 318 -15.99 -10.32 4.39
N ILE A 319 -15.04 -11.20 4.72
CA ILE A 319 -14.65 -12.34 3.88
C ILE A 319 -15.49 -13.53 4.26
#